data_AF-A0A1F3XZE1-F1
#
_entry.id   AF-A0A1F3XZE1-F1
#
_cell.length_a   1.000
_cell.length_b   1.000
_cell.length_c   1.000
_cell.angle_alpha   90.00
_cell.angle_beta   90.00
_cell.angle_gamma   90.00
#
_symmetry.space_group_name_H-M   'P 1'
#
loop_
_entity.id
_entity.type
_entity.pdbx_description
1 polymer ?
#
loop_
_entity_poly.entity_id
_entity_poly.type
_entity_poly.pdbx_seq_one_letter_code
_entity_poly.pdbx_strand_id
1 'polypeptide(L)'
;MDLFGYKSIWKERRSDTFAYYCPNCRSERKLPYCPEPWRAKNIFRVGLTSVFFMLVTWPWFGFKGIVSFLPIWMAFEVYFRTRVRAELSCKSCGFDPYLYLTDVKRARDEIETYWRKKFAEKGIPYPEKNGSGAAMPGARQEAAADAEKVNPVLTDRRPQS
;
A
#
# COMPACT_ATOMS: atom_id res chain seq x y z
N MET A 1 -29.59 -10.36 -28.20
CA MET A 1 -28.57 -11.08 -27.40
C MET A 1 -27.84 -10.06 -26.55
N ASP A 2 -28.48 -9.62 -25.48
CA ASP A 2 -27.88 -8.90 -24.34
C ASP A 2 -28.45 -9.57 -23.09
N LEU A 3 -28.02 -10.81 -22.85
CA LEU A 3 -28.48 -11.65 -21.75
C LEU A 3 -27.37 -11.67 -20.71
N PHE A 4 -27.34 -10.68 -19.81
CA PHE A 4 -26.88 -10.77 -18.41
C PHE A 4 -26.80 -9.36 -17.80
N GLY A 5 -27.96 -8.71 -17.72
CA GLY A 5 -28.15 -7.54 -16.87
C GLY A 5 -28.27 -7.96 -15.40
N TYR A 6 -27.15 -8.21 -14.72
CA TYR A 6 -27.12 -8.33 -13.26
C TYR A 6 -27.33 -6.93 -12.66
N LYS A 7 -28.60 -6.58 -12.41
CA LYS A 7 -28.94 -5.57 -11.41
C LYS A 7 -28.62 -6.19 -10.04
N SER A 8 -27.44 -5.90 -9.50
CA SER A 8 -27.12 -6.25 -8.11
C SER A 8 -28.12 -5.55 -7.19
N ILE A 9 -29.02 -6.35 -6.61
CA ILE A 9 -29.98 -5.97 -5.57
C ILE A 9 -29.28 -5.55 -4.27
N TRP A 10 -27.98 -5.77 -4.18
CA TRP A 10 -27.13 -5.25 -3.12
C TRP A 10 -26.88 -3.77 -3.38
N LYS A 11 -27.71 -2.91 -2.79
CA LYS A 11 -27.32 -1.54 -2.47
C LYS A 11 -26.07 -1.66 -1.60
N GLU A 12 -24.90 -1.64 -2.24
CA GLU A 12 -23.60 -1.74 -1.60
C GLU A 12 -23.58 -0.63 -0.54
N ARG A 13 -23.78 -1.05 0.71
CA ARG A 13 -23.95 -0.16 1.86
C ARG A 13 -22.62 0.54 2.00
N ARG A 14 -22.44 1.73 1.39
CA ARG A 14 -21.18 2.50 1.28
C ARG A 14 -20.27 2.12 2.44
N SER A 15 -19.43 1.12 2.22
CA SER A 15 -18.55 0.67 3.26
C SER A 15 -17.50 1.75 3.31
N ASP A 16 -17.31 2.35 4.48
CA ASP A 16 -16.34 3.41 4.73
C ASP A 16 -14.89 2.90 4.64
N THR A 17 -14.70 1.78 3.95
CA THR A 17 -13.45 1.05 3.76
C THR A 17 -12.92 1.37 2.37
N PHE A 18 -11.79 2.06 2.32
CA PHE A 18 -11.10 2.33 1.07
C PHE A 18 -10.21 1.13 0.72
N ALA A 19 -10.47 0.47 -0.40
CA ALA A 19 -9.65 -0.65 -0.86
C ALA A 19 -8.67 -0.21 -1.95
N TYR A 20 -7.41 -0.64 -1.87
CA TYR A 20 -6.40 -0.41 -2.90
C TYR A 20 -5.59 -1.68 -3.18
N TYR A 21 -5.09 -1.77 -4.41
CA TYR A 21 -4.27 -2.89 -4.88
C TYR A 21 -2.80 -2.49 -4.93
N CYS A 22 -1.92 -3.24 -4.28
CA CYS A 22 -0.49 -2.98 -4.37
C CYS A 22 0.12 -3.61 -5.63
N PRO A 23 0.71 -2.83 -6.55
CA PRO A 23 1.26 -3.37 -7.80
C PRO A 23 2.48 -4.27 -7.59
N ASN A 24 3.23 -4.07 -6.49
CA ASN A 24 4.48 -4.80 -6.24
C ASN A 24 4.22 -6.20 -5.65
N CYS A 25 3.41 -6.30 -4.59
CA CYS A 25 3.12 -7.59 -3.94
C CYS A 25 1.79 -8.21 -4.37
N ARG A 26 1.01 -7.55 -5.24
CA ARG A 26 -0.30 -8.03 -5.72
C ARG A 26 -1.31 -8.33 -4.62
N SER A 27 -1.11 -7.79 -3.43
CA SER A 27 -2.02 -7.97 -2.29
C SER A 27 -3.07 -6.87 -2.28
N GLU A 28 -4.33 -7.24 -2.11
CA GLU A 28 -5.41 -6.32 -1.80
C GLU A 28 -5.27 -5.77 -0.38
N ARG A 29 -5.51 -4.46 -0.22
CA ARG A 29 -5.50 -3.78 1.06
C ARG A 29 -6.81 -3.05 1.27
N LYS A 30 -7.32 -3.11 2.48
CA LYS A 30 -8.51 -2.37 2.91
C LYS A 30 -8.08 -1.47 4.06
N LEU A 31 -8.21 -0.16 3.88
CA LEU A 31 -8.06 0.81 4.96
C LEU A 31 -9.35 0.80 5.78
N PRO A 32 -9.25 0.79 7.12
CA PRO A 32 -10.41 0.78 8.00
C PRO A 32 -11.18 2.12 8.00
N TYR A 33 -10.62 3.17 7.40
CA TYR A 33 -11.26 4.48 7.28
C TYR A 33 -11.04 5.09 5.90
N CYS A 34 -12.02 5.87 5.45
CA CYS A 34 -11.88 6.73 4.29
C CYS A 34 -11.15 8.03 4.70
N PRO A 35 -10.05 8.43 4.04
CA PRO A 35 -9.31 9.64 4.36
C PRO A 35 -10.04 10.89 3.84
N GLU A 36 -11.24 11.17 4.33
CA GLU A 36 -11.97 12.40 4.03
C GLU A 36 -11.67 13.46 5.11
N PRO A 37 -10.92 14.52 4.78
CA PRO A 37 -10.61 15.58 5.76
C PRO A 37 -11.87 16.32 6.21
N TRP A 38 -12.89 16.39 5.35
CA TRP A 38 -14.14 17.14 5.55
C TRP A 38 -15.18 16.43 6.40
N ARG A 39 -14.86 15.27 6.97
CA ARG A 39 -15.81 14.57 7.85
C ARG A 39 -16.13 15.46 9.06
N ALA A 40 -17.42 15.69 9.32
CA ALA A 40 -17.88 16.58 10.39
C ALA A 40 -17.24 16.29 11.77
N LYS A 41 -16.95 15.02 12.06
CA LYS A 41 -16.25 14.61 13.29
C LYS A 41 -14.83 15.17 13.40
N ASN A 42 -14.09 15.24 12.29
CA ASN A 42 -12.74 15.79 12.25
C ASN A 42 -12.78 17.31 12.43
N ILE A 43 -13.70 17.98 11.74
CA ILE A 43 -13.91 19.44 11.87
C ILE A 43 -14.27 19.79 13.32
N PHE A 44 -15.16 19.02 13.96
CA PHE A 44 -15.53 19.22 15.36
C PHE A 44 -14.32 19.09 16.30
N ARG A 45 -13.48 18.08 16.11
CA ARG A 45 -12.25 17.90 16.90
C ARG A 45 -11.30 19.08 16.75
N VAL A 46 -11.06 19.53 15.53
CA VAL A 46 -10.18 20.69 15.24
C VAL A 46 -10.76 21.98 15.84
N GLY A 47 -12.06 22.16 15.73
CA GLY A 47 -12.75 23.30 16.34
C GLY A 47 -12.58 23.30 17.86
N LEU A 48 -12.81 22.16 18.52
CA LEU A 48 -12.67 22.04 19.97
C LEU A 48 -11.24 22.28 20.44
N THR A 49 -10.24 21.70 19.74
CA THR A 49 -8.83 21.94 20.07
C THR A 49 -8.43 23.40 19.83
N SER A 50 -8.98 24.05 18.80
CA SER A 50 -8.71 25.46 18.52
C SER A 50 -9.29 26.38 19.59
N VAL A 51 -10.53 26.13 20.03
CA VAL A 51 -11.17 26.87 21.13
C VAL A 51 -10.40 26.67 22.42
N PHE A 52 -10.01 25.43 22.74
CA PHE A 52 -9.18 25.15 23.91
C PHE A 52 -7.85 25.93 23.88
N PHE A 53 -7.15 25.91 22.74
CA PHE A 53 -5.89 26.63 22.59
C PHE A 53 -6.08 28.15 22.69
N MET A 54 -7.17 28.69 22.15
CA MET A 54 -7.53 30.10 22.26
C MET A 54 -7.80 30.51 23.71
N LEU A 55 -8.47 29.67 24.50
CA LEU A 55 -8.70 29.92 25.93
C LEU A 55 -7.39 29.90 26.73
N VAL A 56 -6.50 28.94 26.44
CA VAL A 56 -5.19 28.82 27.11
C VAL A 56 -4.26 30.00 26.78
N THR A 57 -4.30 30.49 25.54
CA THR A 57 -3.44 31.58 25.07
C THR A 57 -4.05 32.97 25.22
N TRP A 58 -5.30 33.05 25.71
CA TRP A 58 -6.04 34.29 25.93
C TRP A 58 -5.28 35.38 26.72
N PRO A 59 -4.63 35.10 27.86
CA PRO A 59 -3.95 36.14 28.63
C PRO A 59 -2.76 36.78 27.90
N TRP A 60 -2.15 36.07 26.94
CA TRP A 60 -1.01 36.57 26.17
C TRP A 60 -1.43 37.35 24.93
N PHE A 61 -2.41 36.84 24.19
CA PHE A 61 -2.75 37.36 22.86
C PHE A 61 -4.02 38.22 22.83
N GLY A 62 -4.92 38.10 23.81
CA GLY A 62 -6.23 38.74 23.80
C GLY A 62 -6.96 38.49 22.48
N PHE A 63 -7.51 39.55 21.87
CA PHE A 63 -8.24 39.46 20.60
C PHE A 63 -7.38 39.01 19.41
N LYS A 64 -6.05 39.16 19.48
CA LYS A 64 -5.12 38.66 18.45
C LYS A 64 -5.03 37.14 18.44
N GLY A 65 -5.58 36.47 19.46
CA GLY A 65 -5.68 35.01 19.53
C GLY A 65 -6.44 34.39 18.36
N ILE A 66 -7.28 35.14 17.64
CA ILE A 66 -7.95 34.63 16.43
C ILE A 66 -6.92 34.18 15.38
N VAL A 67 -5.76 34.85 15.29
CA VAL A 67 -4.69 34.49 14.34
C VAL A 67 -4.05 33.14 14.68
N SER A 68 -4.12 32.67 15.93
CA SER A 68 -3.58 31.37 16.34
C SER A 68 -4.36 30.18 15.76
N PHE A 69 -5.54 30.41 15.20
CA PHE A 69 -6.27 29.38 14.46
C PHE A 69 -5.50 28.86 13.24
N LEU A 70 -4.82 29.75 12.50
CA LEU A 70 -4.07 29.40 11.29
C LEU A 70 -2.95 28.38 11.54
N PRO A 71 -2.02 28.56 12.50
CA PRO A 71 -0.97 27.57 12.75
C PRO A 71 -1.54 26.24 13.27
N ILE A 72 -2.62 26.25 14.06
CA ILE A 72 -3.29 25.02 14.53
C ILE A 72 -3.89 24.26 13.35
N TRP A 73 -4.57 24.97 12.44
CA TRP A 73 -5.14 24.37 11.24
C TRP A 73 -4.07 23.78 10.33
N MET A 74 -2.98 24.52 10.08
CA MET A 74 -1.84 24.04 9.31
C MET A 74 -1.20 22.79 9.94
N ALA A 75 -0.99 22.80 11.26
CA ALA A 75 -0.46 21.65 11.97
C ALA A 75 -1.38 20.43 11.86
N PHE A 76 -2.70 20.64 11.97
CA PHE A 76 -3.69 19.59 11.79
C PHE A 76 -3.64 19.00 10.37
N GLU A 77 -3.58 19.84 9.34
CA GLU A 77 -3.52 19.39 7.94
C GLU A 77 -2.26 18.56 7.68
N VAL A 78 -1.10 19.03 8.14
CA VAL A 78 0.18 18.31 8.01
C VAL A 78 0.13 16.98 8.75
N TYR A 79 -0.38 16.96 9.98
CA TYR A 79 -0.51 15.74 10.77
C TYR A 79 -1.45 14.73 10.11
N PHE A 80 -2.64 15.18 9.69
CA PHE A 80 -3.62 14.34 9.01
C PHE A 80 -3.04 13.75 7.72
N ARG A 81 -2.40 14.58 6.89
CA ARG A 81 -1.79 14.13 5.63
C ARG A 81 -0.65 13.14 5.86
N THR A 82 0.16 13.34 6.90
CA THR A 82 1.25 12.43 7.26
C THR A 82 0.72 11.09 7.77
N ARG A 83 -0.31 11.10 8.62
CA ARG A 83 -1.01 9.89 9.09
C ARG A 83 -1.57 9.08 7.92
N VAL A 84 -2.29 9.75 7.01
CA VAL A 84 -2.86 9.09 5.82
C VAL A 84 -1.77 8.47 4.95
N ARG A 85 -0.64 9.18 4.72
CA ARG A 85 0.50 8.63 3.97
C ARG A 85 1.11 7.41 4.64
N ALA A 86 1.32 7.46 5.97
CA ALA A 86 1.87 6.33 6.70
C ALA A 86 0.99 5.08 6.58
N GLU A 87 -0.34 5.24 6.56
CA GLU A 87 -1.28 4.12 6.47
C GLU A 87 -1.46 3.59 5.04
N LEU A 88 -1.18 4.41 4.02
CA LEU A 88 -1.14 3.98 2.62
C LEU A 88 0.09 3.12 2.28
N SER A 89 1.15 3.17 3.09
CA SER A 89 2.34 2.36 2.87
C SER A 89 2.06 0.86 3.06
N CYS A 90 2.50 0.04 2.10
CA CYS A 90 2.25 -1.40 2.15
C CYS A 90 3.18 -2.09 3.16
N LYS A 91 2.61 -2.62 4.25
CA LYS A 91 3.35 -3.36 5.30
C LYS A 91 4.06 -4.64 4.82
N SER A 92 3.73 -5.17 3.65
CA SER A 92 4.38 -6.41 3.16
C SER A 92 5.67 -6.15 2.40
N CYS A 93 5.70 -5.08 1.59
CA CYS A 93 6.76 -4.80 0.63
C CYS A 93 7.35 -3.38 0.72
N GLY A 94 6.83 -2.51 1.59
CA GLY A 94 7.30 -1.13 1.76
C GLY A 94 6.89 -0.16 0.64
N PHE A 95 5.99 -0.55 -0.26
CA PHE A 95 5.55 0.31 -1.37
C PHE A 95 4.68 1.48 -0.86
N ASP A 96 5.09 2.71 -1.14
CA ASP A 96 4.30 3.93 -0.94
C ASP A 96 3.76 4.45 -2.29
N PRO A 97 2.44 4.42 -2.52
CA PRO A 97 1.86 4.89 -3.78
C PRO A 97 2.02 6.40 -3.98
N TYR A 98 2.01 7.20 -2.91
CA TYR A 98 2.17 8.65 -3.02
C TYR A 98 3.59 8.99 -3.43
N LEU A 99 4.57 8.35 -2.79
CA LEU A 99 5.97 8.56 -3.13
C LEU A 99 6.28 8.10 -4.55
N TYR A 100 5.69 6.99 -5.02
CA TYR A 100 5.85 6.52 -6.39
C TYR A 100 5.32 7.52 -7.44
N LEU A 101 4.21 8.21 -7.14
CA LEU A 101 3.66 9.25 -8.01
C LEU A 101 4.55 10.50 -8.07
N THR A 102 5.20 10.87 -6.96
CA THR A 102 6.06 12.06 -6.90
C THR A 102 7.49 11.80 -7.36
N ASP A 103 8.06 10.65 -6.99
CA ASP A 103 9.44 10.26 -7.28
C ASP A 103 9.57 8.73 -7.32
N VAL A 104 9.57 8.20 -8.54
CA VAL A 104 9.70 6.76 -8.82
C VAL A 104 11.04 6.21 -8.34
N LYS A 105 12.14 7.00 -8.39
CA LYS A 105 13.47 6.53 -7.99
C LYS A 105 13.51 6.32 -6.49
N ARG A 106 13.09 7.33 -5.73
CA ARG A 106 13.04 7.26 -4.27
C ARG A 106 12.13 6.14 -3.78
N ALA A 107 10.98 5.93 -4.44
CA ALA A 107 10.09 4.81 -4.11
C ALA A 107 10.76 3.44 -4.34
N ARG A 108 11.59 3.28 -5.38
CA ARG A 108 12.37 2.06 -5.60
C ARG A 108 13.41 1.86 -4.51
N ASP A 109 14.11 2.92 -4.11
CA ASP A 109 15.11 2.87 -3.05
C ASP A 109 14.48 2.49 -1.69
N GLU A 110 13.28 2.99 -1.39
CA GLU A 110 12.54 2.61 -0.17
C GLU A 110 12.11 1.14 -0.17
N ILE A 111 11.68 0.61 -1.32
CA ILE A 111 11.36 -0.82 -1.47
C ILE A 111 12.63 -1.67 -1.30
N GLU A 112 13.73 -1.25 -1.93
CA GLU A 112 15.01 -1.96 -1.85
C GLU A 112 15.54 -2.00 -0.42
N THR A 113 15.56 -0.85 0.27
CA THR A 113 15.97 -0.76 1.68
C THR A 113 15.06 -1.58 2.59
N TYR A 114 13.74 -1.59 2.33
CA TYR A 114 12.79 -2.42 3.06
C TYR A 114 13.12 -3.91 2.92
N TRP A 115 13.37 -4.39 1.70
CA TRP A 115 13.74 -5.79 1.49
C TRP A 115 15.11 -6.10 2.09
N ARG A 116 16.13 -5.25 1.91
CA ARG A 116 17.46 -5.44 2.52
C ARG A 116 17.36 -5.66 4.03
N LYS A 117 16.54 -4.88 4.74
CA LYS A 117 16.26 -5.08 6.17
C LYS A 117 15.61 -6.45 6.46
N LYS A 118 14.56 -6.79 5.71
CA LYS A 118 13.84 -8.06 5.88
C LYS A 118 14.68 -9.30 5.57
N PHE A 119 15.64 -9.18 4.65
CA PHE A 119 16.62 -10.23 4.33
C PHE A 119 17.67 -10.36 5.43
N ALA A 120 18.18 -9.23 5.94
CA ALA A 120 19.11 -9.20 7.06
C ALA A 120 18.50 -9.83 8.33
N GLU A 121 17.23 -9.53 8.65
CA GLU A 121 16.48 -10.16 9.75
C GLU A 121 16.37 -11.68 9.62
N LYS A 122 16.35 -12.19 8.38
CA LYS A 122 16.28 -13.63 8.09
C LYS A 122 17.64 -14.30 7.96
N GLY A 123 18.74 -13.55 8.00
CA GLY A 123 20.09 -14.07 7.75
C GLY A 123 20.33 -14.54 6.31
N ILE A 124 19.51 -14.10 5.35
CA ILE A 124 19.64 -14.48 3.94
C ILE A 124 20.35 -13.33 3.21
N PRO A 125 21.41 -13.58 2.43
CA PRO A 125 22.10 -12.52 1.69
C PRO A 125 21.16 -11.88 0.65
N TYR A 126 21.20 -10.55 0.54
CA TYR A 126 20.39 -9.82 -0.45
C TYR A 126 21.00 -10.02 -1.85
N PRO A 127 20.20 -10.34 -2.88
CA PRO A 127 20.72 -10.47 -4.24
C PRO A 127 21.22 -9.10 -4.71
N GLU A 128 22.54 -8.91 -4.75
CA GLU A 128 23.10 -7.69 -5.30
C GLU A 128 22.76 -7.62 -6.78
N LYS A 129 22.19 -6.49 -7.19
CA LYS A 129 21.87 -6.20 -8.57
C LYS A 129 23.17 -5.86 -9.31
N ASN A 130 24.03 -6.86 -9.46
CA ASN A 130 25.26 -6.76 -10.21
C ASN A 130 24.86 -6.40 -11.65
N GLY A 131 25.32 -5.25 -12.14
CA GLY A 131 24.80 -4.53 -13.30
C GLY A 131 25.01 -5.19 -14.67
N SER A 132 24.77 -6.48 -14.82
CA SER A 132 24.84 -7.18 -16.10
C SER A 132 23.60 -8.04 -16.26
N GLY A 133 23.01 -8.02 -17.46
CA GLY A 133 22.10 -9.06 -17.92
C GLY A 133 22.79 -10.42 -18.04
N ALA A 134 23.32 -10.96 -16.94
CA ALA A 134 23.51 -12.38 -16.78
C ALA A 134 22.12 -12.97 -16.52
N ALA A 135 21.36 -13.13 -17.61
CA ALA A 135 20.30 -14.11 -17.65
C ALA A 135 20.83 -15.38 -16.99
N MET A 136 20.23 -15.84 -15.90
CA MET A 136 20.54 -17.13 -15.29
C MET A 136 20.32 -18.23 -16.35
N PRO A 137 21.37 -18.80 -16.97
CA PRO A 137 21.23 -19.98 -17.80
C PRO A 137 21.50 -21.16 -16.86
N GLY A 138 20.58 -21.42 -15.92
CA GLY A 138 20.87 -22.35 -14.83
C GLY A 138 19.68 -23.16 -14.33
N ALA A 139 18.53 -22.53 -14.12
CA ALA A 139 17.38 -23.24 -13.54
C ALA A 139 16.64 -24.19 -14.52
N ARG A 140 17.12 -24.35 -15.77
CA ARG A 140 16.50 -25.26 -16.75
C ARG A 140 17.29 -26.54 -17.02
N GLN A 141 18.54 -26.67 -16.57
CA GLN A 141 19.33 -27.87 -16.85
C GLN A 141 19.18 -29.00 -15.82
N GLU A 142 18.76 -28.72 -14.57
CA GLU A 142 18.46 -29.80 -13.61
C GLU A 142 17.05 -30.41 -13.78
N ALA A 143 16.09 -29.69 -14.40
CA ALA A 143 14.77 -30.27 -14.69
C ALA A 143 14.74 -31.15 -15.96
N ALA A 144 15.78 -31.09 -16.81
CA ALA A 144 15.88 -31.90 -18.02
C ALA A 144 16.70 -33.19 -17.81
N ALA A 145 17.55 -33.26 -16.78
CA ALA A 145 18.33 -34.46 -16.47
C ALA A 145 17.52 -35.53 -15.71
N ASP A 146 16.47 -35.14 -14.97
CA ASP A 146 15.61 -36.09 -14.24
C ASP A 146 14.36 -36.53 -15.03
N ALA A 147 14.07 -35.93 -16.18
CA ALA A 147 12.96 -36.33 -17.05
C ALA A 147 13.27 -37.54 -17.95
N GLU A 148 14.54 -37.92 -18.09
CA GLU A 148 14.95 -39.03 -18.97
C GLU A 148 15.01 -40.40 -18.25
N LYS A 149 14.67 -40.48 -16.95
CA LYS A 149 14.66 -41.76 -16.20
C LYS A 149 13.28 -42.27 -15.79
N VAL A 150 12.18 -41.63 -16.18
CA VAL A 150 10.83 -42.13 -15.86
C VAL A 150 10.10 -42.65 -17.10
N ASN A 151 10.43 -43.91 -17.38
CA ASN A 151 9.50 -45.01 -17.67
C ASN A 151 8.90 -45.14 -19.10
N PRO A 152 9.47 -46.01 -19.96
CA PRO A 152 8.87 -46.44 -21.22
C PRO A 152 7.88 -47.59 -21.00
N VAL A 153 6.76 -47.37 -20.29
CA VAL A 153 5.67 -48.36 -20.21
C VAL A 153 4.33 -47.64 -20.20
N LEU A 154 3.82 -47.30 -21.38
CA LEU A 154 2.38 -47.18 -21.62
C LEU A 154 2.11 -47.46 -23.09
N THR A 155 2.21 -48.74 -23.40
CA THR A 155 1.54 -49.36 -24.54
C THR A 155 0.04 -49.15 -24.46
N ASP A 156 -0.49 -48.61 -25.56
CA ASP A 156 -1.66 -49.11 -26.27
C ASP A 156 -3.00 -49.18 -25.52
N ARG A 157 -3.87 -48.20 -25.79
CA ARG A 157 -5.31 -48.42 -25.89
C ARG A 157 -5.90 -47.56 -27.00
N ARG A 158 -5.96 -48.11 -28.22
CA ARG A 158 -7.01 -47.74 -29.19
C ARG A 158 -8.38 -48.16 -28.67
N PRO A 159 -9.40 -47.29 -28.67
CA PRO A 159 -10.78 -47.76 -28.68
C PRO A 159 -11.14 -48.27 -30.08
N GLN A 160 -11.57 -49.52 -30.15
CA GLN A 160 -12.32 -50.03 -31.29
C GLN A 160 -13.79 -49.62 -31.15
N SER A 161 -14.37 -49.30 -32.31
CA SER A 161 -15.79 -49.12 -32.66
C SER A 161 -16.59 -48.05 -31.93
#